data_AF-A0A3A8H219-F1
#
_entry.id   AF-A0A3A8H219-F1
#
_cell.length_a   1.000
_cell.length_b   1.000
_cell.length_c   1.000
_cell.angle_alpha   90.00
_cell.angle_beta   90.00
_cell.angle_gamma   90.00
#
_symmetry.space_group_name_H-M   'P 1'
#
loop_
_entity.id
_entity.type
_entity.pdbx_description
1 polymer ?
#
loop_
_entity_poly.entity_id
_entity_poly.type
_entity_poly.pdbx_seq_one_letter_code
_entity_poly.pdbx_strand_id
1 'polypeptide(L)'
;MRSSLVAALLLSGSALAGESRYASAAAAACGELKTELVQGAKEQGVALNEEEIGTLTTDKATVVATAIAGYEKVPATEYEKGVDAAFVYIDSEEAGIPAGHYRVSVRANPEDIQVGKYKAIATLIDKDGKEVAQRATVIETFPSAVKSARYGSPMSVGLQQQTINDWNLTRFRKTIIVVIVHSWGVTVIDLFNTNHEVFYGW
;
A
#
# COMPACT_ATOMS: atom_id res chain seq x y z
N MET A 1 6.98 -43.24 -55.80
CA MET A 1 7.78 -43.72 -54.64
C MET A 1 7.41 -42.82 -53.47
N ARG A 2 6.46 -43.20 -52.61
CA ARG A 2 6.59 -44.03 -51.39
C ARG A 2 7.52 -43.45 -50.31
N SER A 3 6.95 -43.41 -49.09
CA SER A 3 7.53 -43.27 -47.73
C SER A 3 7.76 -41.83 -47.25
N SER A 4 7.07 -41.24 -46.26
CA SER A 4 6.53 -41.63 -44.92
C SER A 4 7.42 -41.22 -43.75
N LEU A 5 6.87 -40.37 -42.88
CA LEU A 5 7.02 -40.29 -41.41
C LEU A 5 5.99 -39.22 -40.96
N VAL A 6 4.78 -39.51 -40.49
CA VAL A 6 4.29 -40.23 -39.28
C VAL A 6 4.77 -39.64 -37.95
N ALA A 7 3.83 -38.90 -37.33
CA ALA A 7 3.42 -38.85 -35.92
C ALA A 7 4.37 -38.38 -34.82
N ALA A 8 3.89 -37.42 -34.01
CA ALA A 8 3.47 -37.60 -32.60
C ALA A 8 3.10 -36.23 -32.00
N LEU A 9 1.84 -35.97 -31.62
CA LEU A 9 1.14 -36.35 -30.37
C LEU A 9 1.21 -35.24 -29.30
N LEU A 10 0.12 -34.49 -29.21
CA LEU A 10 -0.60 -34.00 -28.02
C LEU A 10 0.19 -33.77 -26.70
N LEU A 11 0.11 -32.54 -26.20
CA LEU A 11 -0.17 -32.31 -24.78
C LEU A 11 -1.42 -31.42 -24.65
N SER A 12 -2.53 -32.12 -24.49
CA SER A 12 -3.70 -31.66 -23.77
C SER A 12 -3.30 -31.27 -22.34
N GLY A 13 -3.13 -29.98 -22.10
CA GLY A 13 -3.27 -29.41 -20.76
C GLY A 13 -4.74 -29.10 -20.57
N SER A 14 -5.38 -29.78 -19.63
CA SER A 14 -6.76 -29.51 -19.20
C SER A 14 -6.86 -28.04 -18.78
N ALA A 15 -7.39 -27.19 -19.66
CA ALA A 15 -7.83 -25.87 -19.28
C ALA A 15 -8.98 -26.06 -18.29
N LEU A 16 -8.71 -25.84 -17.00
CA LEU A 16 -9.77 -25.57 -16.05
C LEU A 16 -10.56 -24.39 -16.60
N ALA A 17 -11.86 -24.58 -16.74
CA ALA A 17 -12.76 -23.54 -17.21
C ALA A 17 -12.62 -22.29 -16.33
N GLY A 18 -12.15 -21.19 -16.89
CA GLY A 18 -12.39 -19.85 -16.34
C GLY A 18 -11.19 -18.96 -16.01
N GLU A 19 -9.94 -19.37 -16.13
CA GLU A 19 -8.82 -18.43 -15.96
C GLU A 19 -8.52 -17.70 -17.27
N SER A 20 -8.94 -16.44 -17.35
CA SER A 20 -8.58 -15.59 -18.48
C SER A 20 -7.06 -15.50 -18.59
N ARG A 21 -6.50 -15.63 -19.80
CA ARG A 21 -5.06 -15.43 -20.05
C ARG A 21 -4.58 -14.05 -19.56
N TYR A 22 -5.48 -13.07 -19.51
CA TYR A 22 -5.27 -11.76 -18.90
C TYR A 22 -5.09 -11.83 -17.37
N ALA A 23 -5.90 -12.61 -16.67
CA ALA A 23 -5.74 -12.81 -15.22
C ALA A 23 -4.43 -13.53 -14.88
N SER A 24 -4.02 -14.52 -15.69
CA SER A 24 -2.74 -15.21 -15.52
C SER A 24 -1.53 -14.28 -15.75
N ALA A 25 -1.57 -13.43 -16.78
CA ALA A 25 -0.53 -12.44 -17.04
C ALA A 25 -0.47 -11.33 -15.95
N ALA A 26 -1.63 -10.85 -15.49
CA ALA A 26 -1.71 -9.88 -14.40
C ALA A 26 -1.19 -10.47 -13.07
N ALA A 27 -1.49 -11.74 -12.80
CA ALA A 27 -0.97 -12.44 -11.62
C ALA A 27 0.56 -12.61 -11.69
N ALA A 28 1.11 -12.92 -12.87
CA ALA A 28 2.56 -13.00 -13.07
C ALA A 28 3.25 -11.64 -12.84
N ALA A 29 2.69 -10.56 -13.38
CA ALA A 29 3.20 -9.20 -13.16
C ALA A 29 3.12 -8.79 -11.68
N CYS A 30 2.03 -9.13 -10.98
CA CYS A 30 1.94 -8.92 -9.53
C CYS A 30 3.00 -9.72 -8.76
N GLY A 31 3.31 -10.94 -9.20
CA GLY A 31 4.37 -11.76 -8.58
C GLY A 31 5.77 -11.16 -8.73
N GLU A 32 6.06 -10.60 -9.90
CA GLU A 32 7.33 -9.90 -10.17
C GLU A 32 7.48 -8.65 -9.29
N LEU A 33 6.46 -7.81 -9.25
CA LEU A 33 6.42 -6.60 -8.41
C LEU A 33 6.58 -6.91 -6.91
N LYS A 34 5.98 -7.99 -6.43
CA LYS A 34 6.16 -8.46 -5.05
C LYS A 34 7.61 -8.88 -4.79
N THR A 35 8.21 -9.61 -5.73
CA THR A 35 9.60 -10.06 -5.62
C THR A 35 10.56 -8.87 -5.59
N GLU A 36 10.31 -7.85 -6.43
CA GLU A 36 11.08 -6.61 -6.45
C GLU A 36 10.98 -5.86 -5.12
N LEU A 37 9.77 -5.70 -4.56
CA LEU A 37 9.57 -5.07 -3.25
C LEU A 37 10.38 -5.77 -2.14
N VAL A 38 10.31 -7.10 -2.10
CA VAL A 38 11.05 -7.92 -1.11
C VAL A 38 12.55 -7.76 -1.27
N GLN A 39 13.04 -7.74 -2.52
CA GLN A 39 14.45 -7.53 -2.79
C GLN A 39 14.91 -6.13 -2.37
N GLY A 40 14.15 -5.09 -2.71
CA GLY A 40 14.43 -3.71 -2.29
C GLY A 40 14.46 -3.53 -0.78
N ALA A 41 13.59 -4.23 -0.05
CA ALA A 41 13.60 -4.21 1.42
C ALA A 41 14.82 -4.91 2.01
N LYS A 42 15.23 -6.05 1.45
CA LYS A 42 16.47 -6.75 1.87
C LYS A 42 17.70 -5.87 1.70
N GLU A 43 17.78 -5.12 0.60
CA GLU A 43 18.87 -4.17 0.35
C GLU A 43 18.92 -3.03 1.38
N GLN A 44 17.77 -2.64 1.93
CA GLN A 44 17.67 -1.64 3.00
C GLN A 44 17.68 -2.25 4.41
N GLY A 45 17.86 -3.57 4.54
CA GLY A 45 17.87 -4.27 5.83
C GLY A 45 16.51 -4.30 6.55
N VAL A 46 15.40 -4.16 5.80
CA VAL A 46 14.04 -4.14 6.33
C VAL A 46 13.40 -5.52 6.19
N ALA A 47 12.89 -6.07 7.30
CA ALA A 47 12.09 -7.29 7.28
C ALA A 47 10.63 -6.96 6.97
N LEU A 48 10.00 -7.69 6.05
CA LEU A 48 8.63 -7.46 5.59
C LEU A 48 7.70 -8.61 6.00
N ASN A 49 6.40 -8.31 6.09
CA ASN A 49 5.38 -9.35 6.03
C ASN A 49 5.08 -9.69 4.56
N GLU A 50 5.71 -10.74 4.03
CA GLU A 50 5.59 -11.12 2.61
C GLU A 50 4.18 -11.64 2.24
N GLU A 51 3.42 -12.12 3.22
CA GLU A 51 2.04 -12.60 3.02
C GLU A 51 1.04 -11.45 2.82
N GLU A 52 1.39 -10.25 3.27
CA GLU A 52 0.51 -9.07 3.32
C GLU A 52 0.89 -7.98 2.30
N ILE A 53 1.47 -8.38 1.16
CA ILE A 53 1.83 -7.43 0.10
C ILE A 53 0.61 -7.07 -0.76
N GLY A 54 0.24 -5.79 -0.74
CA GLY A 54 -0.75 -5.18 -1.61
C GLY A 54 -0.12 -4.57 -2.86
N THR A 55 -0.80 -4.68 -4.00
CA THR A 55 -0.37 -4.12 -5.29
C THR A 55 -1.52 -3.36 -5.93
N LEU A 56 -1.25 -2.16 -6.42
CA LEU A 56 -2.13 -1.36 -7.25
C LEU A 56 -1.36 -0.95 -8.51
N THR A 57 -1.84 -1.38 -9.66
CA THR A 57 -1.33 -0.96 -10.96
C THR A 57 -2.45 -0.31 -11.76
N THR A 58 -2.17 0.88 -12.28
CA THR A 58 -3.02 1.64 -13.19
C THR A 58 -2.20 2.03 -14.42
N ASP A 59 -2.81 2.74 -15.36
CA ASP A 59 -2.13 3.32 -16.52
C ASP A 59 -1.09 4.40 -16.14
N LYS A 60 -1.17 4.98 -14.93
CA LYS A 60 -0.35 6.13 -14.50
C LYS A 60 0.44 5.93 -13.20
N ALA A 61 0.22 4.80 -12.54
CA ALA A 61 0.78 4.54 -11.23
C ALA A 61 0.93 3.05 -10.98
N THR A 62 2.09 2.66 -10.48
CA THR A 62 2.33 1.37 -9.84
C THR A 62 2.71 1.63 -8.38
N VAL A 63 1.95 1.05 -7.47
CA VAL A 63 2.24 1.09 -6.03
C VAL A 63 2.20 -0.32 -5.48
N VAL A 64 3.26 -0.70 -4.78
CA VAL A 64 3.36 -1.98 -4.07
C VAL A 64 3.71 -1.64 -2.63
N ALA A 65 2.98 -2.20 -1.66
CA ALA A 65 3.24 -1.90 -0.26
C ALA A 65 3.07 -3.14 0.61
N THR A 66 3.83 -3.19 1.70
CA THR A 66 3.60 -4.10 2.83
C THR A 66 3.99 -3.42 4.15
N ALA A 67 3.53 -4.00 5.26
CA ALA A 67 3.85 -3.55 6.58
C ALA A 67 5.23 -4.10 6.93
N ILE A 68 5.99 -3.32 7.69
CA ILE A 68 7.27 -3.78 8.21
C ILE A 68 6.99 -4.85 9.27
N ALA A 69 7.72 -5.96 9.23
CA ALA A 69 7.51 -7.07 10.15
C ALA A 69 7.68 -6.61 11.61
N GLY A 70 6.74 -6.96 12.48
CA GLY A 70 6.73 -6.54 13.88
C GLY A 70 5.95 -5.25 14.13
N TYR A 71 5.61 -4.49 13.08
CA TYR A 71 4.82 -3.26 13.19
C TYR A 71 3.42 -3.52 13.78
N GLU A 72 2.84 -4.69 13.55
CA GLU A 72 1.54 -5.10 14.09
C GLU A 72 1.46 -5.10 15.64
N LYS A 73 2.63 -5.10 16.30
CA LYS A 73 2.77 -5.09 17.76
C LYS A 73 3.07 -3.69 18.31
N VAL A 74 3.30 -2.71 17.45
CA VAL A 74 3.60 -1.33 17.85
C VAL A 74 2.34 -0.68 18.44
N PRO A 75 2.34 -0.23 19.70
CA PRO A 75 1.18 0.43 20.28
C PRO A 75 1.05 1.88 19.77
N ALA A 76 -0.18 2.41 19.81
CA ALA A 76 -0.48 3.77 19.35
C ALA A 76 0.33 4.88 20.04
N THR A 77 0.84 4.64 21.25
CA THR A 77 1.66 5.60 22.00
C THR A 77 3.05 5.81 21.39
N GLU A 78 3.58 4.84 20.63
CA GLU A 78 4.94 4.96 20.05
C GLU A 78 5.00 5.91 18.86
N TYR A 79 3.85 6.30 18.30
CA TYR A 79 3.81 7.24 17.18
C TYR A 79 4.36 8.63 17.53
N GLU A 80 4.46 8.99 18.82
CA GLU A 80 5.12 10.24 19.21
C GLU A 80 6.60 10.29 18.80
N LYS A 81 7.24 9.12 18.74
CA LYS A 81 8.68 8.95 18.47
C LYS A 81 8.98 8.77 16.98
N GLY A 82 7.94 8.51 16.17
CA GLY A 82 8.09 8.04 14.80
C GLY A 82 8.27 6.53 14.76
N VAL A 83 7.43 5.84 13.99
CA VAL A 83 7.43 4.38 13.86
C VAL A 83 7.52 3.98 12.40
N ASP A 84 8.46 3.10 12.08
CA ASP A 84 8.59 2.55 10.74
C ASP A 84 7.42 1.57 10.48
N ALA A 85 6.49 2.01 9.64
CA ALA A 85 5.18 1.39 9.48
C ALA A 85 5.10 0.47 8.27
N ALA A 86 5.64 0.92 7.15
CA ALA A 86 5.50 0.26 5.87
C ALA A 86 6.75 0.40 5.02
N PHE A 87 6.86 -0.50 4.05
CA PHE A 87 7.80 -0.40 2.95
C PHE A 87 7.01 -0.37 1.65
N VAL A 88 7.33 0.60 0.80
CA VAL A 88 6.55 0.89 -0.40
C VAL A 88 7.44 1.03 -1.62
N TYR A 89 7.02 0.48 -2.74
CA TYR A 89 7.46 0.86 -4.07
C TYR A 89 6.42 1.82 -4.65
N ILE A 90 6.89 2.95 -5.17
CA ILE A 90 6.05 3.95 -5.83
C ILE A 90 6.69 4.27 -7.17
N ASP A 91 5.93 4.11 -8.24
CA ASP A 91 6.21 4.66 -9.56
C ASP A 91 4.97 5.40 -10.05
N SER A 92 4.98 6.72 -9.93
CA SER A 92 3.92 7.58 -10.45
C SER A 92 4.38 9.03 -10.57
N GLU A 93 4.15 9.63 -11.73
CA GLU A 93 4.42 11.06 -11.95
C GLU A 93 3.60 11.95 -10.99
N GLU A 94 2.38 11.54 -10.64
CA GLU A 94 1.49 12.29 -9.75
C GLU A 94 1.99 12.31 -8.29
N ALA A 95 2.88 11.37 -7.91
CA ALA A 95 3.43 11.32 -6.56
C ALA A 95 4.43 12.46 -6.28
N GLY A 96 4.94 13.12 -7.33
CA GLY A 96 5.88 14.24 -7.20
C GLY A 96 7.22 13.86 -6.56
N ILE A 97 7.57 12.57 -6.59
CA ILE A 97 8.83 11.99 -6.09
C ILE A 97 9.40 11.05 -7.16
N PRO A 98 10.71 10.76 -7.15
CA PRO A 98 11.28 9.76 -8.04
C PRO A 98 10.59 8.39 -7.89
N ALA A 99 10.62 7.57 -8.93
CA ALA A 99 10.21 6.18 -8.79
C ALA A 99 11.22 5.42 -7.91
N GLY A 100 10.74 4.56 -7.02
CA GLY A 100 11.63 3.76 -6.18
C GLY A 100 11.00 3.17 -4.92
N HIS A 101 11.88 2.61 -4.10
CA HIS A 101 11.57 1.96 -2.84
C HIS A 101 11.81 2.89 -1.66
N TYR A 102 10.84 2.95 -0.75
CA TYR A 102 10.83 3.84 0.39
C TYR A 102 10.42 3.13 1.67
N ARG A 103 11.15 3.39 2.75
CA ARG A 103 10.67 3.14 4.11
C ARG A 103 9.72 4.27 4.50
N VAL A 104 8.58 3.92 5.08
CA VAL A 104 7.56 4.88 5.53
C VAL A 104 7.56 4.94 7.04
N SER A 105 7.97 6.08 7.59
CA SER A 105 7.98 6.35 9.02
C SER A 105 6.79 7.24 9.38
N VAL A 106 5.96 6.84 10.34
CA VAL A 106 4.75 7.57 10.72
C VAL A 106 4.93 8.18 12.11
N ARG A 107 4.68 9.48 12.23
CA ARG A 107 4.76 10.22 13.50
C ARG A 107 3.50 11.03 13.75
N ALA A 108 3.00 11.03 14.99
CA ALA A 108 1.92 11.89 15.46
C ALA A 108 2.43 12.83 16.55
N ASN A 109 1.77 13.97 16.75
CA ASN A 109 2.06 14.81 17.91
C ASN A 109 1.51 14.14 19.17
N PRO A 110 2.25 14.13 20.30
CA PRO A 110 1.78 13.49 21.53
C PRO A 110 0.39 13.95 21.99
N GLU A 111 0.10 15.25 21.87
CA GLU A 111 -1.19 15.85 22.25
C GLU A 111 -2.38 15.42 21.37
N ASP A 112 -2.11 14.95 20.15
CA ASP A 112 -3.14 14.49 19.21
C ASP A 112 -3.48 13.00 19.41
N ILE A 113 -2.63 12.24 20.12
CA ILE A 113 -2.82 10.78 20.30
C ILE A 113 -3.99 10.52 21.24
N GLN A 114 -5.07 10.01 20.69
CA GLN A 114 -6.31 9.72 21.43
C GLN A 114 -7.03 8.50 20.87
N VAL A 115 -8.03 8.01 21.61
CA VAL A 115 -8.99 7.02 21.07
C VAL A 115 -9.85 7.71 20.01
N GLY A 116 -9.89 7.14 18.80
CA GLY A 116 -10.57 7.71 17.65
C GLY A 116 -9.60 8.19 16.57
N LYS A 117 -10.05 9.13 15.73
CA LYS A 117 -9.27 9.63 14.59
C LYS A 117 -8.37 10.78 15.00
N TYR A 118 -7.11 10.75 14.56
CA TYR A 118 -6.16 11.85 14.76
C TYR A 118 -5.15 11.95 13.61
N LYS A 119 -4.46 13.10 13.55
CA LYS A 119 -3.52 13.45 12.48
C LYS A 119 -2.13 12.86 12.77
N ALA A 120 -1.46 12.47 11.70
CA ALA A 120 -0.07 12.04 11.71
C ALA A 120 0.59 12.48 10.40
N ILE A 121 1.92 12.36 10.36
CA ILE A 121 2.74 12.59 9.18
C ILE A 121 3.45 11.29 8.86
N ALA A 122 3.33 10.82 7.61
CA ALA A 122 4.16 9.77 7.05
C ALA A 122 5.33 10.40 6.28
N THR A 123 6.55 10.06 6.67
CA THR A 123 7.78 10.44 5.99
C THR A 123 8.25 9.28 5.12
N LEU A 124 8.48 9.56 3.84
CA LEU A 124 9.09 8.62 2.90
C LEU A 124 10.60 8.80 2.94
N ILE A 125 11.31 7.71 3.19
CA ILE A 125 12.77 7.68 3.38
C ILE A 125 13.35 6.75 2.32
N ASP A 126 14.31 7.25 1.54
CA ASP A 126 14.98 6.45 0.52
C ASP A 126 16.04 5.49 1.10
N LYS A 127 16.63 4.67 0.23
CA LYS A 127 17.67 3.69 0.59
C LYS A 127 18.92 4.30 1.26
N ASP A 128 19.18 5.58 1.03
CA ASP A 128 20.34 6.29 1.58
C ASP A 128 20.00 6.94 2.93
N GLY A 129 18.78 6.71 3.43
CA GLY A 129 18.27 7.26 4.68
C GLY A 129 17.79 8.70 4.57
N LYS A 130 17.65 9.24 3.35
CA LYS A 130 17.22 10.62 3.13
C LYS A 130 15.70 10.71 3.07
N GLU A 131 15.14 11.68 3.78
CA GLU A 131 13.73 12.05 3.64
C GLU A 131 13.47 12.67 2.26
N VAL A 132 12.60 12.04 1.48
CA VAL A 132 12.25 12.50 0.13
C VAL A 132 10.92 13.24 0.08
N ALA A 133 10.01 12.93 1.01
CA ALA A 133 8.68 13.51 1.06
C ALA A 133 8.03 13.29 2.43
N GLN A 134 7.13 14.21 2.78
CA GLN A 134 6.19 14.05 3.89
C GLN A 134 4.76 14.03 3.33
N ARG A 135 3.93 13.21 3.95
CA ARG A 135 2.55 12.93 3.56
C ARG A 135 1.66 12.99 4.76
N ALA A 136 0.50 13.60 4.59
CA ALA A 136 -0.51 13.59 5.63
C ALA A 136 -1.07 12.17 5.80
N THR A 137 -1.22 11.77 7.06
CA THR A 137 -1.66 10.44 7.47
C THR A 137 -2.74 10.59 8.53
N VAL A 138 -3.69 9.67 8.52
CA VAL A 138 -4.72 9.59 9.54
C VAL A 138 -4.60 8.25 10.25
N ILE A 139 -4.62 8.31 11.57
CA ILE A 139 -4.68 7.11 12.40
C ILE A 139 -6.05 7.08 13.08
N GLU A 140 -6.71 5.93 13.02
CA GLU A 140 -7.94 5.66 13.76
C GLU A 140 -7.69 4.54 14.77
N THR A 141 -7.67 4.88 16.05
CA THR A 141 -7.59 3.90 17.13
C THR A 141 -8.99 3.51 17.59
N PHE A 142 -9.15 2.26 18.04
CA PHE A 142 -10.41 1.76 18.58
C PHE A 142 -10.27 1.42 20.06
N PRO A 143 -11.34 1.62 20.85
CA PRO A 143 -11.37 1.19 22.25
C PRO A 143 -11.41 -0.35 22.40
N SER A 144 -11.69 -1.09 21.31
CA SER A 144 -11.60 -2.56 21.30
C SER A 144 -11.21 -3.10 19.91
N ALA A 145 -10.46 -4.22 19.90
CA ALA A 145 -9.95 -4.88 18.70
C ALA A 145 -11.05 -5.41 17.75
N VAL A 146 -12.29 -5.55 18.23
CA VAL A 146 -13.41 -6.08 17.43
C VAL A 146 -13.77 -5.14 16.28
N LYS A 147 -13.43 -3.84 16.36
CA LYS A 147 -13.69 -2.88 15.27
C LYS A 147 -12.70 -2.99 14.12
N SER A 148 -11.42 -3.34 14.36
CA SER A 148 -10.44 -3.45 13.28
C SER A 148 -10.69 -4.65 12.37
N ALA A 149 -11.30 -5.72 12.88
CA ALA A 149 -11.75 -6.86 12.08
C ALA A 149 -12.74 -6.50 10.94
N ARG A 150 -13.38 -5.33 10.99
CA ARG A 150 -14.26 -4.83 9.91
C ARG A 150 -13.50 -4.36 8.67
N TYR A 151 -12.21 -4.09 8.78
CA TYR A 151 -11.38 -3.55 7.70
C TYR A 151 -10.80 -4.63 6.79
N GLY A 152 -11.04 -5.91 7.08
CA GLY A 152 -10.67 -7.01 6.20
C GLY A 152 -9.18 -7.32 6.24
N SER A 153 -8.50 -7.22 5.10
CA SER A 153 -7.09 -7.57 4.97
C SER A 153 -6.21 -6.73 5.91
N PRO A 154 -5.22 -7.33 6.58
CA PRO A 154 -4.28 -6.61 7.47
C PRO A 154 -3.52 -5.49 6.74
N MET A 155 -3.36 -5.62 5.41
CA MET A 155 -2.97 -4.52 4.54
C MET A 155 -3.81 -4.45 3.26
N SER A 156 -4.07 -3.23 2.78
CA SER A 156 -4.46 -3.00 1.38
C SER A 156 -3.82 -1.73 0.80
N VAL A 157 -3.56 -1.77 -0.52
CA VAL A 157 -3.29 -0.58 -1.33
C VAL A 157 -4.52 -0.34 -2.19
N GLY A 158 -5.03 0.89 -2.21
CA GLY A 158 -6.28 1.17 -2.90
C GLY A 158 -6.42 2.60 -3.36
N LEU A 159 -7.45 2.82 -4.19
CA LEU A 159 -7.89 4.14 -4.61
C LEU A 159 -8.99 4.62 -3.66
N GLN A 160 -8.75 5.72 -2.95
CA GLN A 160 -9.79 6.42 -2.24
C GLN A 160 -10.32 7.55 -3.12
N GLN A 161 -11.60 7.45 -3.52
CA GLN A 161 -12.31 8.55 -4.14
C GLN A 161 -12.88 9.45 -3.05
N GLN A 162 -12.33 10.65 -2.93
CA GLN A 162 -12.81 11.67 -2.02
C GLN A 162 -13.76 12.61 -2.77
N THR A 163 -14.82 13.00 -2.09
CA THR A 163 -15.80 13.97 -2.58
C THR A 163 -15.50 15.32 -1.92
N ILE A 164 -15.16 16.32 -2.72
CA ILE A 164 -14.87 17.69 -2.29
C ILE A 164 -16.06 18.54 -2.68
N ASN A 165 -16.70 19.19 -1.71
CA ASN A 165 -17.71 20.21 -1.98
C ASN A 165 -17.05 21.59 -1.89
N ASP A 166 -16.88 22.24 -3.04
CA ASP A 166 -16.35 23.60 -3.13
C ASP A 166 -17.30 24.45 -3.98
N TRP A 167 -17.80 25.54 -3.41
CA TRP A 167 -18.58 26.58 -4.12
C TRP A 167 -19.67 26.04 -5.07
N ASN A 168 -20.56 25.17 -4.58
CA ASN A 168 -21.63 24.49 -5.34
C ASN A 168 -21.17 23.47 -6.40
N LEU A 169 -19.89 23.07 -6.42
CA LEU A 169 -19.38 22.00 -7.27
C LEU A 169 -18.91 20.82 -6.41
N THR A 170 -19.45 19.64 -6.71
CA THR A 170 -18.93 18.37 -6.19
C THR A 170 -17.79 17.91 -7.09
N ARG A 171 -16.56 18.02 -6.59
CA ARG A 171 -15.36 17.50 -7.26
C ARG A 171 -14.99 16.14 -6.68
N PHE A 172 -14.60 15.22 -7.54
CA PHE A 172 -14.06 13.92 -7.11
C PHE A 172 -12.55 13.93 -7.26
N ARG A 173 -11.83 13.70 -6.16
CA ARG A 173 -10.38 13.51 -6.20
C ARG A 173 -10.07 12.07 -5.83
N LYS A 174 -9.35 11.36 -6.69
CA LYS A 174 -8.83 10.03 -6.37
C LYS A 174 -7.44 10.21 -5.79
N THR A 175 -7.19 9.57 -4.66
CA THR A 175 -5.85 9.45 -4.08
C THR A 175 -5.53 7.98 -3.86
N ILE A 176 -4.26 7.60 -3.99
CA ILE A 176 -3.80 6.26 -3.65
C ILE A 176 -3.44 6.25 -2.17
N ILE A 177 -4.04 5.31 -1.45
CA ILE A 177 -3.83 5.11 -0.02
C ILE A 177 -3.23 3.76 0.26
N VAL A 178 -2.42 3.71 1.31
CA VAL A 178 -2.03 2.47 1.98
C VAL A 178 -2.80 2.40 3.29
N VAL A 179 -3.55 1.32 3.46
CA VAL A 179 -4.30 1.04 4.69
C VAL A 179 -3.61 -0.11 5.40
N ILE A 180 -3.20 0.14 6.63
CA ILE A 180 -2.59 -0.85 7.51
C ILE A 180 -3.54 -1.05 8.69
N VAL A 181 -4.01 -2.29 8.87
CA VAL A 181 -4.93 -2.65 9.95
C VAL A 181 -4.12 -3.20 11.12
N HIS A 182 -4.49 -2.78 12.33
CA HIS A 182 -3.84 -3.18 13.57
C HIS A 182 -4.85 -3.89 14.47
N SER A 183 -4.35 -4.61 15.46
CA SER A 183 -5.22 -5.15 16.52
C SER A 183 -5.97 -4.05 17.26
N TRP A 184 -5.40 -2.84 17.35
CA TRP A 184 -5.94 -1.71 18.11
C TRP A 184 -6.52 -0.58 17.23
N GLY A 185 -6.42 -0.64 15.90
CA GLY A 185 -6.72 0.50 15.06
C GLY A 185 -6.49 0.27 13.56
N VAL A 186 -6.48 1.36 12.80
CA VAL A 186 -6.13 1.43 11.38
C VAL A 186 -5.29 2.68 11.14
N THR A 187 -4.26 2.55 10.32
CA THR A 187 -3.46 3.66 9.81
C THR A 187 -3.70 3.81 8.32
N VAL A 188 -4.08 5.01 7.88
CA VAL A 188 -4.33 5.36 6.48
C VAL A 188 -3.33 6.40 6.03
N ILE A 189 -2.46 6.01 5.11
CA ILE A 189 -1.39 6.85 4.57
C ILE A 189 -1.82 7.33 3.17
N ASP A 190 -1.94 8.64 2.98
CA ASP A 190 -2.18 9.23 1.66
C ASP A 190 -0.84 9.46 0.94
N LEU A 191 -0.52 8.62 -0.04
CA LEU A 191 0.78 8.68 -0.72
C LEU A 191 0.94 9.88 -1.67
N PHE A 192 -0.15 10.58 -2.01
CA PHE A 192 -0.21 11.57 -3.09
C PHE A 192 -0.52 12.99 -2.57
N ASN A 193 -0.37 13.19 -1.25
CA ASN A 193 -0.38 14.49 -0.59
C ASN A 193 -1.67 15.29 -0.84
N THR A 194 -2.83 14.64 -0.68
CA THR A 194 -4.09 15.38 -0.66
C THR A 194 -4.09 16.29 0.57
N ASN A 195 -4.31 17.60 0.40
CA ASN A 195 -4.42 18.50 1.54
C ASN A 195 -5.66 18.14 2.37
N HIS A 196 -5.48 17.46 3.51
CA HIS A 196 -6.57 16.98 4.36
C HIS A 196 -7.23 18.05 5.25
N GLU A 197 -6.75 19.31 5.24
CA GLU A 197 -7.31 20.41 6.06
C GLU A 197 -8.81 20.61 5.80
N VAL A 198 -9.25 20.47 4.55
CA VAL A 198 -10.65 20.66 4.15
C VAL A 198 -11.56 19.46 4.51
N PHE A 199 -10.98 18.27 4.72
CA PHE A 199 -11.72 17.01 4.67
C PHE A 199 -12.22 16.52 6.03
N TYR A 200 -11.52 16.88 7.10
CA TYR A 200 -11.87 16.48 8.46
C TYR A 200 -12.46 17.61 9.29
N GLY A 201 -12.75 18.76 8.66
CA GLY A 201 -13.52 19.85 9.27
C GLY A 201 -12.87 20.40 10.54
N TRP A 202 -11.63 20.84 10.44
CA TRP A 202 -10.94 21.60 11.49
C TRP A 202 -10.95 23.08 11.16
#